data_AF-R7H0G2-F1
#
_entry.id   AF-R7H0G2-F1
#
_cell.length_a   1.000
_cell.length_b   1.000
_cell.length_c   1.000
_cell.angle_alpha   90.00
_cell.angle_beta   90.00
_cell.angle_gamma   90.00
#
_symmetry.space_group_name_H-M   'P 1'
#
loop_
_entity.id
_entity.type
_entity.pdbx_description
1 polymer ?
#
loop_
_entity_poly.entity_id
_entity_poly.type
_entity_poly.pdbx_seq_one_letter_code
_entity_poly.pdbx_strand_id
1 'polypeptide(L)'
;MLWDVGFQMSFLAVLGIVIGHAMARYNRFYVRYSRRGVVGKLVSLVFVSLAAQTFVLPLVMYYFGNVPFYFILANIVAVPLTTLIIYMSILLFVLSPLCALGTLADVAWQWLAAAVGWLASGMNSLLSLIAKLPGASVEGVYISAVQLFAMYLLIAALLCVWRYCQRMYDSAYGTPIDRIKSVYTLK
;
A
#
# COMPACT_ATOMS: atom_id res chain seq x y z
N MET A 1 9.75 5.82 20.95
CA MET A 1 9.01 6.16 19.72
C MET A 1 9.78 5.86 18.43
N LEU A 2 11.12 6.00 18.37
CA LEU A 2 11.94 5.55 17.22
C LEU A 2 12.14 4.01 17.12
N TRP A 3 11.82 3.29 18.20
CA TRP A 3 11.88 1.81 18.27
C TRP A 3 10.51 1.15 18.15
N ASP A 4 9.46 1.92 17.85
CA ASP A 4 8.16 1.31 17.62
C ASP A 4 8.18 0.57 16.29
N VAL A 5 8.04 -0.74 16.38
CA VAL A 5 8.00 -1.67 15.25
C VAL A 5 7.00 -1.22 14.20
N GLY A 6 5.88 -0.62 14.62
CA GLY A 6 4.88 -0.03 13.73
C GLY A 6 5.41 1.12 12.87
N PHE A 7 6.25 1.99 13.44
CA PHE A 7 6.87 3.09 12.69
C PHE A 7 7.86 2.57 11.65
N GLN A 8 8.68 1.58 12.01
CA GLN A 8 9.63 0.94 11.10
C GLN A 8 8.91 0.28 9.91
N MET A 9 7.84 -0.47 10.19
CA MET A 9 7.02 -1.09 9.14
C MET A 9 6.38 -0.05 8.23
N SER A 10 5.84 1.06 8.78
CA SER A 10 5.25 2.13 7.99
C SER A 10 6.27 2.81 7.08
N PHE A 11 7.46 3.14 7.60
CA PHE A 11 8.52 3.78 6.83
C PHE A 11 9.02 2.89 5.68
N LEU A 12 9.24 1.59 5.95
CA LEU A 12 9.60 0.61 4.93
C LEU A 12 8.50 0.39 3.89
N ALA A 13 7.23 0.41 4.31
CA ALA A 13 6.10 0.35 3.39
C ALA A 13 6.14 1.53 2.41
N VAL A 14 6.29 2.75 2.93
CA VAL A 14 6.33 3.97 2.12
C VAL A 14 7.54 3.96 1.18
N LEU A 15 8.72 3.57 1.65
CA LEU A 15 9.91 3.41 0.80
C LEU A 15 9.67 2.40 -0.33
N GLY A 16 9.09 1.24 0.01
CA GLY A 16 8.73 0.22 -0.97
C GLY A 16 7.74 0.74 -2.01
N ILE A 17 6.73 1.49 -1.59
CA ILE A 17 5.75 2.13 -2.49
C ILE A 17 6.43 3.14 -3.40
N VAL A 18 7.30 4.01 -2.90
CA VAL A 18 8.01 5.03 -3.70
C VAL A 18 8.91 4.37 -4.75
N ILE A 19 9.68 3.35 -4.34
CA ILE A 19 10.54 2.57 -5.25
C ILE A 19 9.68 1.80 -6.26
N GLY A 20 8.59 1.19 -5.81
CA GLY A 20 7.61 0.49 -6.65
C GLY A 20 6.94 1.41 -7.66
N HIS A 21 6.60 2.64 -7.28
CA HIS A 21 6.07 3.65 -8.20
C HIS A 21 7.10 4.10 -9.23
N ALA A 22 8.35 4.31 -8.80
CA ALA A 22 9.44 4.57 -9.72
C ALA A 22 9.59 3.41 -10.71
N MET A 23 9.50 2.17 -10.25
CA MET A 23 9.57 0.96 -11.08
C MET A 23 8.39 0.81 -12.04
N ALA A 24 7.18 1.07 -11.57
CA ALA A 24 5.96 1.02 -12.36
C ALA A 24 5.92 2.07 -13.47
N ARG A 25 6.55 3.24 -13.27
CA ARG A 25 6.63 4.32 -14.27
C ARG A 25 7.36 3.91 -15.56
N TYR A 26 8.33 2.99 -15.46
CA TYR A 26 9.06 2.48 -16.62
C TYR A 26 8.40 1.23 -17.23
N ASN A 27 7.46 0.61 -16.52
CA ASN A 27 6.77 -0.57 -17.02
C ASN A 27 5.62 -0.14 -17.96
N ARG A 28 5.83 -0.39 -19.27
CA ARG A 28 4.87 -0.07 -20.34
C ARG A 28 3.49 -0.72 -20.12
N PHE A 29 3.45 -1.84 -19.41
CA PHE A 29 2.22 -2.54 -19.05
C PHE A 29 1.40 -1.78 -18.00
N TYR A 30 2.06 -1.25 -16.97
CA TYR A 30 1.42 -0.45 -15.92
C TYR A 30 0.85 0.85 -16.49
N VAL A 31 1.65 1.60 -17.27
CA VAL A 31 1.21 2.87 -17.87
C VAL A 31 0.03 2.68 -18.84
N ARG A 32 -0.02 1.55 -19.54
CA ARG A 32 -1.10 1.25 -20.50
C ARG A 32 -2.39 0.79 -19.82
N TYR A 33 -2.31 -0.01 -18.76
CA TYR A 33 -3.49 -0.51 -18.05
C TYR A 33 -3.99 0.43 -16.94
N SER A 34 -3.12 1.26 -16.35
CA SER A 34 -3.50 2.24 -15.33
C SER A 34 -4.50 3.29 -15.84
N ARG A 35 -4.60 3.52 -17.15
CA ARG A 35 -5.63 4.40 -17.75
C ARG A 35 -7.01 3.76 -17.95
N ARG A 36 -7.16 2.45 -17.72
CA ARG A 36 -8.45 1.75 -17.93
C ARG A 36 -9.32 1.75 -16.66
N GLY A 37 -9.93 2.89 -16.33
CA GLY A 37 -11.02 3.00 -15.35
C GLY A 37 -10.83 2.20 -14.04
N VAL A 38 -11.80 1.35 -13.70
CA VAL A 38 -11.80 0.51 -12.48
C VAL A 38 -10.70 -0.54 -12.48
N VAL A 39 -10.41 -1.14 -13.65
CA VAL A 39 -9.34 -2.16 -13.79
C VAL A 39 -7.97 -1.54 -13.53
N GLY A 40 -7.74 -0.30 -13.98
CA GLY A 40 -6.51 0.44 -13.72
C GLY A 40 -6.30 0.72 -12.23
N LYS A 41 -7.37 1.01 -11.49
CA LYS A 41 -7.31 1.19 -10.02
C LYS A 41 -6.95 -0.11 -9.31
N LEU A 42 -7.58 -1.23 -9.70
CA LEU A 42 -7.26 -2.55 -9.12
C LEU A 42 -5.81 -2.96 -9.41
N VAL A 43 -5.35 -2.77 -10.65
CA VAL A 43 -3.95 -3.05 -11.02
C VAL A 43 -3.01 -2.17 -10.18
N SER A 44 -3.31 -0.87 -10.03
CA SER A 44 -2.52 0.02 -9.19
C SER A 44 -2.46 -0.45 -7.74
N LEU A 45 -3.60 -0.83 -7.15
CA LEU A 45 -3.66 -1.36 -5.78
C LEU A 45 -2.83 -2.64 -5.61
N VAL A 46 -2.89 -3.56 -6.58
CA VAL A 46 -2.09 -4.80 -6.55
C VAL A 46 -0.59 -4.48 -6.64
N PHE A 47 -0.19 -3.59 -7.55
CA PHE A 47 1.21 -3.18 -7.69
C PHE A 47 1.75 -2.48 -6.44
N VAL A 48 0.98 -1.55 -5.88
CA VAL A 48 1.34 -0.83 -4.64
C VAL A 48 1.42 -1.81 -3.47
N SER A 49 0.47 -2.73 -3.35
CA SER A 49 0.47 -3.77 -2.31
C SER A 49 1.69 -4.67 -2.41
N LEU A 50 2.01 -5.15 -3.61
CA LEU A 50 3.20 -5.96 -3.84
C LEU A 50 4.48 -5.21 -3.46
N ALA A 51 4.60 -3.96 -3.89
CA ALA A 51 5.77 -3.13 -3.60
C ALA A 51 5.91 -2.79 -2.11
N ALA A 52 4.81 -2.55 -1.40
CA ALA A 52 4.86 -2.37 0.04
C ALA A 52 5.25 -3.68 0.75
N GLN A 53 4.59 -4.79 0.38
CA GLN A 53 4.79 -6.07 1.04
C GLN A 53 6.21 -6.60 0.84
N THR A 54 6.85 -6.43 -0.32
CA THR A 54 8.23 -6.91 -0.52
C THR A 54 9.25 -6.30 0.44
N PHE A 55 9.05 -5.05 0.87
CA PHE A 55 9.94 -4.38 1.82
C PHE A 55 9.52 -4.60 3.27
N VAL A 56 8.23 -4.76 3.52
CA VAL A 56 7.66 -4.92 4.87
C VAL A 56 7.68 -6.38 5.32
N LEU A 57 7.58 -7.33 4.40
CA LEU A 57 7.47 -8.76 4.70
C LEU A 57 8.65 -9.33 5.49
N PRO A 58 9.92 -9.03 5.17
CA PRO A 58 11.05 -9.49 5.98
C PRO A 58 10.96 -9.01 7.42
N LEU A 59 10.50 -7.77 7.62
CA LEU A 59 10.35 -7.17 8.95
C LEU A 59 9.18 -7.79 9.72
N VAL A 60 8.06 -8.06 9.04
CA VAL A 60 6.89 -8.74 9.63
C VAL A 60 7.25 -10.17 10.04
N MET A 61 8.01 -10.89 9.20
CA MET A 61 8.54 -12.21 9.54
C MET A 61 9.46 -12.15 10.77
N TYR A 62 10.32 -11.13 10.87
CA TYR A 62 11.24 -10.99 12.00
C TYR A 62 10.53 -10.71 13.33
N TYR A 63 9.56 -9.78 13.35
CA TYR A 63 8.89 -9.39 14.59
C TYR A 63 7.68 -10.25 14.97
N PHE A 64 6.92 -10.71 13.97
CA PHE A 64 5.66 -11.42 14.21
C PHE A 64 5.72 -12.90 13.78
N GLY A 65 6.77 -13.33 13.08
CA GLY A 65 6.92 -14.73 12.66
C GLY A 65 5.87 -15.20 11.64
N ASN A 66 5.15 -14.27 11.01
CA ASN A 66 3.95 -14.54 10.22
C ASN A 66 4.09 -14.03 8.78
N VAL A 67 3.65 -14.85 7.82
CA VAL A 67 3.63 -14.50 6.39
C VAL A 67 2.19 -14.46 5.90
N PRO A 68 1.59 -13.27 5.73
CA PRO A 68 0.22 -13.18 5.23
C PRO A 68 0.16 -13.45 3.73
N PHE A 69 -0.48 -14.54 3.32
CA PHE A 69 -0.65 -14.89 1.90
C PHE A 69 -1.81 -14.13 1.24
N TYR A 70 -2.85 -13.78 2.02
CA TYR A 70 -3.99 -12.99 1.53
C TYR A 70 -3.78 -11.48 1.60
N PHE A 71 -2.53 -10.99 1.63
CA PHE A 71 -2.24 -9.55 1.73
C PHE A 71 -2.85 -8.74 0.58
N ILE A 72 -2.89 -9.29 -0.64
CA ILE A 72 -3.49 -8.61 -1.80
C ILE A 72 -5.00 -8.44 -1.59
N LEU A 73 -5.68 -9.52 -1.18
CA LEU A 73 -7.12 -9.51 -0.93
C LEU A 73 -7.46 -8.55 0.22
N ALA A 74 -6.68 -8.60 1.30
CA ALA A 74 -6.81 -7.71 2.43
C ALA A 74 -6.65 -6.25 1.99
N ASN A 75 -5.62 -5.91 1.20
CA ASN A 75 -5.40 -4.53 0.75
C ASN A 75 -6.45 -4.04 -0.26
N ILE A 76 -6.99 -4.91 -1.12
CA ILE A 76 -8.08 -4.54 -2.04
C ILE A 76 -9.32 -4.06 -1.27
N VAL A 77 -9.61 -4.65 -0.11
CA VAL A 77 -10.75 -4.26 0.74
C VAL A 77 -10.37 -3.16 1.73
N ALA A 78 -9.23 -3.30 2.40
CA ALA A 78 -8.79 -2.41 3.47
C ALA A 78 -8.43 -1.02 2.95
N VAL A 79 -7.76 -0.89 1.81
CA VAL A 79 -7.35 0.42 1.27
C VAL A 79 -8.55 1.33 0.97
N PRO A 80 -9.59 0.90 0.21
CA PRO A 80 -10.74 1.76 -0.03
C PRO A 80 -11.56 2.04 1.24
N LEU A 81 -11.76 1.06 2.12
CA LEU A 81 -12.45 1.28 3.38
C LEU A 81 -11.71 2.27 4.28
N THR A 82 -10.40 2.10 4.42
CA THR A 82 -9.54 3.02 5.21
C THR A 82 -9.59 4.42 4.63
N THR A 83 -9.55 4.56 3.30
CA THR A 83 -9.69 5.86 2.62
C THR A 83 -11.01 6.53 2.97
N LEU A 84 -12.13 5.78 2.94
CA LEU A 84 -13.44 6.28 3.34
C LEU A 84 -13.48 6.67 4.81
N ILE A 85 -12.95 5.82 5.70
CA ILE A 85 -12.87 6.06 7.14
C ILE A 85 -12.08 7.35 7.42
N ILE A 86 -10.94 7.54 6.74
CA ILE A 86 -10.11 8.74 6.89
C ILE A 86 -10.91 9.99 6.47
N TYR A 87 -11.56 9.97 5.30
CA TYR A 87 -12.36 11.13 4.87
C TYR A 87 -13.49 11.46 5.83
N MET A 88 -14.24 10.45 6.30
CA MET A 88 -15.29 10.65 7.29
C MET A 88 -14.73 11.11 8.64
N SER A 89 -13.55 10.63 9.04
CA SER A 89 -12.89 11.04 10.29
C SER A 89 -12.35 12.47 10.22
N ILE A 90 -11.86 12.91 9.07
CA ILE A 90 -11.49 14.31 8.84
C ILE A 90 -12.74 15.19 8.88
N LEU A 91 -13.82 14.75 8.20
CA LEU A 91 -15.09 15.45 8.21
C LEU A 91 -15.63 15.60 9.64
N LEU A 92 -15.56 14.53 10.44
CA LEU A 92 -15.76 14.61 11.88
C LEU A 92 -14.82 15.68 12.45
N PHE A 93 -13.51 15.52 12.45
CA PHE A 93 -12.64 16.49 13.11
C PHE A 93 -12.93 17.98 12.77
N VAL A 94 -13.27 18.28 11.50
CA VAL A 94 -13.66 19.62 11.04
C VAL A 94 -15.04 20.08 11.55
N LEU A 95 -16.03 19.20 11.67
CA LEU A 95 -17.37 19.54 12.21
C LEU A 95 -17.39 19.62 13.75
N SER A 96 -16.32 19.19 14.43
CA SER A 96 -16.26 19.20 15.90
C SER A 96 -16.55 20.57 16.55
N PRO A 97 -16.10 21.72 16.01
CA PRO A 97 -16.36 23.02 16.62
C PRO A 97 -17.82 23.47 16.42
N LEU A 98 -18.51 22.96 15.38
CA LEU A 98 -19.90 23.31 15.07
C LEU A 98 -20.90 22.64 16.01
N CYS A 99 -20.51 21.54 16.67
CA CYS A 99 -21.29 20.90 17.74
C CYS A 99 -21.50 21.85 18.92
N ALA A 100 -20.54 22.73 19.21
CA ALA A 100 -20.67 23.71 20.30
C ALA A 100 -21.75 24.78 20.05
N LEU A 101 -22.28 24.89 18.82
CA LEU A 101 -23.19 25.96 18.41
C LEU A 101 -24.68 25.56 18.34
N GLY A 102 -25.04 24.27 18.46
CA GLY A 102 -26.46 23.89 18.49
C GLY A 102 -26.80 22.40 18.45
N THR A 103 -27.98 22.07 18.97
CA THR A 103 -28.47 20.70 19.22
C THR A 103 -28.65 19.84 17.96
N LEU A 104 -28.93 20.45 16.79
CA LEU A 104 -29.07 19.70 15.53
C LEU A 104 -27.71 19.24 14.96
N ALA A 105 -26.64 20.01 15.20
CA ALA A 105 -25.29 19.65 14.79
C ALA A 105 -24.74 18.48 15.61
N ASP A 106 -25.07 18.43 16.91
CA ASP A 106 -24.72 17.31 17.80
C ASP A 106 -25.32 15.97 17.36
N VAL A 107 -26.58 15.99 16.92
CA VAL A 107 -27.24 14.76 16.44
C VAL A 107 -26.57 14.29 15.14
N ALA A 108 -26.34 15.18 14.18
CA ALA A 108 -25.66 14.85 12.93
C ALA A 108 -24.22 14.32 13.18
N TRP A 109 -23.52 14.91 14.14
CA TRP A 109 -22.21 14.46 14.59
C TRP A 109 -22.22 13.02 15.12
N GLN A 110 -23.15 12.71 16.02
CA GLN A 110 -23.26 11.39 16.62
C GLN A 110 -23.56 10.32 15.57
N TRP A 111 -24.45 10.61 14.61
CA TRP A 111 -24.72 9.70 13.48
C TRP A 111 -23.49 9.46 12.63
N LEU A 112 -22.72 10.52 12.32
CA LEU A 112 -21.48 10.41 11.54
C LEU A 112 -20.41 9.62 12.31
N ALA A 113 -20.25 9.87 13.60
CA ALA A 113 -19.32 9.14 14.47
C ALA A 113 -19.69 7.66 14.58
N ALA A 114 -20.98 7.36 14.75
CA ALA A 114 -21.49 6.00 14.75
C ALA A 114 -21.26 5.31 13.40
N ALA A 115 -21.45 6.01 12.27
CA ALA A 115 -21.18 5.48 10.94
C ALA A 115 -19.69 5.13 10.75
N VAL A 116 -18.77 5.99 11.22
CA VAL A 116 -17.33 5.70 11.20
C VAL A 116 -17.00 4.48 12.07
N GLY A 117 -17.57 4.38 13.27
CA GLY A 117 -17.40 3.21 14.15
C GLY A 117 -17.91 1.92 13.52
N TRP A 118 -19.06 1.96 12.85
CA TRP A 118 -19.61 0.83 12.09
C TRP A 118 -18.72 0.42 10.92
N LEU A 119 -18.18 1.38 10.17
CA LEU A 119 -17.25 1.12 9.09
C LEU A 119 -15.94 0.49 9.58
N ALA A 120 -15.37 1.03 10.66
CA ALA A 120 -14.13 0.52 11.24
C ALA A 120 -14.30 -0.90 11.81
N SER A 121 -15.40 -1.15 12.53
CA SER A 121 -15.72 -2.48 13.04
C SER A 121 -16.00 -3.48 11.91
N GLY A 122 -16.69 -3.06 10.85
CA GLY A 122 -16.88 -3.85 9.63
C GLY A 122 -15.55 -4.21 8.96
N MET A 123 -14.64 -3.24 8.83
CA MET A 123 -13.30 -3.48 8.28
C MET A 123 -12.52 -4.51 9.10
N ASN A 124 -12.49 -4.36 10.43
CA ASN A 124 -11.81 -5.28 11.33
C ASN A 124 -12.42 -6.68 11.29
N SER A 125 -13.76 -6.78 11.18
CA SER A 125 -14.46 -8.06 11.06
C SER A 125 -14.10 -8.77 9.76
N LEU A 126 -14.09 -8.05 8.63
CA LEU A 126 -13.67 -8.59 7.34
C LEU A 126 -12.21 -9.04 7.36
N LEU A 127 -11.30 -8.24 7.94
CA LEU A 127 -9.90 -8.64 8.11
C LEU A 127 -9.75 -9.85 9.01
N SER A 128 -10.53 -9.94 10.10
CA SER A 128 -10.54 -11.12 10.97
C SER A 128 -11.05 -12.36 10.24
N LEU A 129 -12.05 -12.24 9.37
CA LEU A 129 -12.52 -13.35 8.54
C LEU A 129 -11.44 -13.80 7.56
N ILE A 130 -10.76 -12.85 6.91
CA ILE A 130 -9.65 -13.17 6.01
C ILE A 130 -8.51 -13.86 6.78
N ALA A 131 -8.20 -13.41 8.00
CA ALA A 131 -7.18 -14.03 8.84
C ALA A 131 -7.54 -15.44 9.33
N LYS A 132 -8.84 -15.75 9.44
CA LYS A 132 -9.33 -17.08 9.85
C LYS A 132 -9.42 -18.09 8.70
N LEU A 133 -9.21 -17.67 7.45
CA LEU A 133 -9.21 -18.59 6.31
C LEU A 133 -8.05 -19.58 6.44
N PRO A 134 -8.25 -20.86 6.07
CA PRO A 134 -7.18 -21.86 6.14
C PRO A 134 -6.02 -21.45 5.23
N GLY A 135 -4.81 -21.37 5.80
CA GLY A 135 -3.61 -20.92 5.08
C GLY A 135 -3.48 -19.39 4.93
N ALA A 136 -4.25 -18.60 5.69
CA ALA A 136 -4.19 -17.13 5.60
C ALA A 136 -2.85 -16.53 5.98
N SER A 137 -2.20 -17.15 6.95
CA SER A 137 -0.81 -16.93 7.29
C SER A 137 -0.14 -18.26 7.55
N VAL A 138 1.12 -18.38 7.13
CA VAL A 138 2.00 -19.38 7.72
C VAL A 138 2.62 -18.73 8.94
N GLU A 139 2.28 -19.28 10.10
CA GLU A 139 2.83 -18.89 11.39
C GLU A 139 4.01 -19.80 11.75
N GLY A 140 4.97 -19.28 12.50
CA GLY A 140 6.12 -20.05 12.99
C GLY A 140 7.40 -19.92 12.16
N VAL A 141 7.46 -18.95 11.24
CA VAL A 141 8.70 -18.64 10.49
C VAL A 141 9.44 -17.54 11.25
N TYR A 142 10.12 -17.91 12.34
CA TYR A 142 10.97 -16.99 13.08
C TYR A 142 12.31 -16.84 12.36
N ILE A 143 12.51 -15.68 11.75
CA ILE A 143 13.74 -15.36 11.01
C ILE A 143 14.76 -14.75 11.97
N SER A 144 16.01 -15.20 11.92
CA SER A 144 17.09 -14.59 12.70
C SER A 144 17.49 -13.21 12.17
N ALA A 145 18.07 -12.36 13.02
CA ALA A 145 18.52 -11.02 12.59
C ALA A 145 19.52 -11.06 11.42
N VAL A 146 20.33 -12.11 11.32
CA VAL A 146 21.29 -12.32 10.22
C VAL A 146 20.56 -12.60 8.90
N GLN A 147 19.53 -13.45 8.93
CA GLN A 147 18.70 -13.74 7.75
C GLN A 147 17.90 -12.51 7.30
N LEU A 148 17.40 -11.71 8.25
CA LEU A 148 16.75 -10.43 7.94
C LEU A 148 17.70 -9.49 7.19
N PHE A 149 18.92 -9.33 7.70
CA PHE A 149 19.93 -8.49 7.07
C PHE A 149 20.31 -9.01 5.67
N ALA A 150 20.47 -10.33 5.52
CA ALA A 150 20.73 -10.97 4.23
C ALA A 150 19.59 -10.73 3.22
N MET A 151 18.33 -10.82 3.66
CA MET A 151 17.17 -10.52 2.80
C MET A 151 17.17 -9.06 2.35
N TYR A 152 17.44 -8.11 3.24
CA TYR A 152 17.53 -6.69 2.87
C TYR A 152 18.70 -6.40 1.92
N LEU A 153 19.85 -7.04 2.14
CA LEU A 153 21.01 -6.97 1.23
C LEU A 153 20.66 -7.50 -0.16
N LEU A 154 19.94 -8.61 -0.23
CA LEU A 154 19.49 -9.20 -1.49
C LEU A 154 18.49 -8.29 -2.21
N ILE A 155 17.51 -7.73 -1.48
CA ILE A 155 16.58 -6.72 -2.02
C ILE A 155 17.36 -5.51 -2.57
N ALA A 156 18.31 -4.96 -1.81
CA ALA A 156 19.12 -3.84 -2.22
C ALA A 156 19.97 -4.17 -3.47
N ALA A 157 20.59 -5.35 -3.52
CA ALA A 157 21.38 -5.80 -4.66
C ALA A 157 20.52 -5.92 -5.92
N LEU A 158 19.33 -6.52 -5.83
CA LEU A 158 18.39 -6.64 -6.94
C LEU A 158 17.94 -5.25 -7.44
N LEU A 159 17.69 -4.30 -6.53
CA LEU A 159 17.34 -2.92 -6.90
C LEU A 159 18.49 -2.20 -7.59
N CYS A 160 19.73 -2.41 -7.14
CA CYS A 160 20.93 -1.86 -7.77
C CYS A 160 21.14 -2.43 -9.18
N VAL A 161 21.02 -3.74 -9.33
CA VAL A 161 21.10 -4.41 -10.65
C VAL A 161 20.00 -3.90 -11.57
N TRP A 162 18.76 -3.82 -11.08
CA TRP A 162 17.65 -3.29 -11.85
C TRP A 162 17.91 -1.85 -12.29
N ARG A 163 18.35 -0.96 -11.39
CA ARG A 163 18.72 0.42 -11.73
C ARG A 163 19.86 0.51 -12.73
N TYR A 164 20.84 -0.39 -12.62
CA TYR A 164 21.95 -0.47 -13.57
C TYR A 164 21.47 -0.89 -14.97
N CYS A 165 20.66 -1.94 -15.05
CA CYS A 165 20.01 -2.38 -16.29
C CYS A 165 19.11 -1.29 -16.88
N GLN A 166 18.41 -0.51 -16.05
CA GLN A 166 17.62 0.63 -16.51
C GLN A 166 18.47 1.72 -17.14
N ARG A 167 19.59 2.10 -16.49
CA ARG A 167 20.51 3.09 -17.05
C ARG A 167 21.08 2.63 -18.39
N MET A 168 21.46 1.35 -18.49
CA MET A 168 21.91 0.74 -19.74
C MET A 168 20.82 0.76 -20.83
N TYR A 169 19.57 0.41 -20.48
CA TYR A 169 18.45 0.41 -21.42
C TYR A 169 18.10 1.81 -21.91
N ASP A 170 18.04 2.80 -21.01
CA ASP A 170 17.77 4.20 -21.36
C ASP A 170 18.88 4.80 -22.23
N SER A 171 20.14 4.42 -22.00
CA SER A 171 21.28 4.82 -22.86
C SER A 171 21.23 4.17 -24.25
N ALA A 172 20.75 2.93 -24.38
CA ALA A 172 20.71 2.22 -25.66
C ALA A 172 19.49 2.56 -26.53
N TYR A 173 18.36 2.91 -25.90
CA TYR A 173 17.06 2.99 -26.57
C TYR A 173 16.33 4.33 -26.37
N GLY A 174 16.86 5.25 -25.55
CA GLY A 174 16.17 6.48 -25.17
C GLY A 174 14.97 6.21 -24.26
N THR A 175 14.58 7.20 -23.44
CA THR A 175 13.58 6.94 -22.41
C THR A 175 12.22 6.53 -23.01
N PRO A 176 11.48 5.59 -22.40
CA PRO A 176 10.18 5.16 -22.91
C PRO A 176 9.15 6.30 -23.02
N ILE A 177 9.33 7.36 -22.23
CA ILE A 177 8.44 8.52 -22.14
C ILE A 177 8.49 9.35 -23.43
N ASP A 178 9.67 9.52 -24.02
CA ASP A 178 9.86 10.35 -25.21
C ASP A 178 9.28 9.68 -26.47
N ARG A 179 9.39 8.35 -26.56
CA ARG A 179 8.77 7.58 -27.65
C ARG A 179 7.25 7.57 -27.59
N ILE A 180 6.66 7.58 -26.39
CA ILE A 180 5.20 7.69 -26.25
C ILE A 180 4.73 9.10 -26.61
N LYS A 181 5.47 10.17 -26.31
CA LYS A 181 5.06 11.51 -26.79
C LYS A 181 5.12 11.60 -28.32
N SER A 182 6.22 11.14 -28.94
CA SER A 182 6.43 11.21 -30.40
C SER A 182 5.34 10.51 -31.23
N VAL A 183 4.82 9.37 -30.78
CA VAL A 183 3.75 8.64 -31.49
C VAL A 183 2.40 9.38 -31.45
N TYR A 184 2.20 10.30 -30.50
CA TYR A 184 0.95 11.03 -30.34
C TYR A 184 1.02 12.47 -30.86
N THR A 185 2.21 13.07 -31.03
CA THR A 185 2.37 14.35 -31.73
C THR A 185 2.31 14.23 -33.26
N LEU A 186 2.36 13.00 -33.79
CA LEU A 186 2.24 12.71 -35.23
C LEU A 186 0.81 12.34 -35.66
N LYS A 187 -0.21 12.64 -34.85
CA LYS A 187 -1.63 12.49 -35.20
C LYS A 187 -2.37 13.79 -35.05
#